data_AF-A0A7V3T3P0-F1
#
_entry.id   AF-A0A7V3T3P0-F1
#
_cell.length_a   1.000
_cell.length_b   1.000
_cell.length_c   1.000
_cell.angle_alpha   90.00
_cell.angle_beta   90.00
_cell.angle_gamma   90.00
#
_symmetry.space_group_name_H-M   'P 1'
#
loop_
_entity.id
_entity.type
_entity.pdbx_description
1 polymer ?
#
loop_
_entity_poly.entity_id
_entity_poly.type
_entity_poly.pdbx_seq_one_letter_code
_entity_poly.pdbx_strand_id
1 'polypeptide(L)'
;MKNLTSLDVSKGISPEQAAAWRGELDKLIKEGAASIPAIREFLDQNVDLVFDGVPGAEQLGARSVRLALFDALAQIGGPEAISLANRTLQITADPREIAVLARTLEQMEPEQHRQAALKAAREALALAAQNPAARNVSPLFEVLQKFGGAEVAAELEQAATKWNYYAPMALAALPNGAGISALTRIAQNVDGRFGASSRFALQMLAELAPQYPEAAQALVEQVKTQRLSDLAWYGIASALAGTQMVYSETYLDTVVPPPNAIDPKSYSIPSNQQYYRSYNVSLQWTPEQIQKQLQLIDQLRAVSPAAAAALEPTRAALAARLGQ
;
A
#
# COMPACT_ATOMS: atom_id res chain seq x y z
N MET A 1 30.06 13.98 -2.39
CA MET A 1 29.11 14.15 -1.26
C MET A 1 28.70 15.59 -0.96
N LYS A 2 29.63 16.57 -0.85
CA LYS A 2 29.30 17.94 -0.40
C LYS A 2 28.15 18.62 -1.16
N ASN A 3 28.00 18.35 -2.47
CA ASN A 3 26.96 18.94 -3.30
C ASN A 3 25.58 18.26 -3.15
N LEU A 4 25.52 16.99 -2.73
CA LEU A 4 24.24 16.31 -2.52
C LEU A 4 23.51 16.84 -1.29
N THR A 5 24.25 17.32 -0.30
CA THR A 5 23.72 17.73 1.01
C THR A 5 23.61 19.25 1.17
N SER A 6 24.12 20.03 0.20
CA SER A 6 24.13 21.50 0.23
C SER A 6 23.05 22.14 -0.65
N LEU A 7 22.05 21.38 -1.10
CA LEU A 7 20.94 21.93 -1.86
C LEU A 7 20.14 22.92 -0.98
N ASP A 8 20.06 24.18 -1.42
CA ASP A 8 19.16 25.16 -0.82
C ASP A 8 17.74 24.92 -1.35
N VAL A 9 16.96 24.16 -0.59
CA VAL A 9 15.55 23.85 -0.91
C VAL A 9 14.60 25.02 -0.61
N SER A 10 15.05 26.08 0.06
CA SER A 10 14.17 27.16 0.54
C SER A 10 13.58 28.01 -0.58
N LYS A 11 14.21 28.02 -1.76
CA LYS A 11 13.80 28.80 -2.94
C LYS A 11 13.25 27.95 -4.08
N GLY A 12 13.02 26.65 -3.83
CA GLY A 12 12.82 25.67 -4.89
C GLY A 12 14.12 25.26 -5.56
N ILE A 13 14.01 24.30 -6.48
CA ILE A 13 15.14 23.71 -7.19
C ILE A 13 15.16 24.18 -8.65
N SER A 14 16.25 24.83 -9.06
CA SER A 14 16.48 25.20 -10.45
C SER A 14 16.91 24.00 -11.30
N PRO A 15 16.72 24.04 -12.64
CA PRO A 15 17.21 23.00 -13.53
C PRO A 15 18.73 22.75 -13.41
N GLU A 16 19.52 23.80 -13.21
CA GLU A 16 20.97 23.72 -13.04
C GLU A 16 21.34 23.04 -11.71
N GLN A 17 20.64 23.38 -10.62
CA GLN A 17 20.82 22.71 -9.33
C GLN A 17 20.45 21.23 -9.42
N ALA A 18 19.34 20.91 -10.09
CA ALA A 18 18.93 19.53 -10.29
C ALA A 18 19.93 18.74 -11.15
N ALA A 19 20.44 19.34 -12.22
CA ALA A 19 21.46 18.72 -13.06
C ALA A 19 22.78 18.50 -12.31
N ALA A 20 23.23 19.47 -11.51
CA ALA A 20 24.43 19.34 -10.70
C ALA A 20 24.28 18.24 -9.62
N TRP A 21 23.12 18.18 -8.96
CA TRP A 21 22.81 17.14 -7.99
C TRP A 21 22.81 15.74 -8.61
N ARG A 22 22.13 15.55 -9.76
CA ARG A 22 22.10 14.27 -10.48
C ARG A 22 23.50 13.86 -10.95
N GLY A 23 24.28 14.81 -11.45
CA GLY A 23 25.67 14.55 -11.86
C GLY A 23 26.57 14.09 -10.71
N GLU A 24 26.39 14.62 -9.51
CA GLU A 24 27.11 14.17 -8.32
C GLU A 24 26.66 12.77 -7.87
N LEU A 25 25.36 12.46 -7.94
CA LEU A 25 24.85 11.12 -7.63
C LEU A 25 25.39 10.08 -8.63
N ASP A 26 25.35 10.40 -9.93
CA ASP A 26 25.90 9.55 -10.99
C ASP A 26 27.40 9.30 -10.81
N LYS A 27 28.13 10.30 -10.32
CA LYS A 27 29.56 10.16 -10.02
C LYS A 27 29.79 9.14 -8.91
N LEU A 28 29.03 9.20 -7.82
CA LEU A 28 29.13 8.21 -6.74
C LEU A 28 28.85 6.79 -7.24
N ILE A 29 27.82 6.62 -8.08
CA ILE A 29 27.47 5.33 -8.67
C ILE A 29 28.61 4.81 -9.55
N LYS A 30 29.18 5.65 -10.41
CA LYS A 30 30.30 5.28 -11.31
C LYS A 30 31.59 4.94 -10.56
N GLU A 31 31.85 5.58 -9.43
CA GLU A 31 32.98 5.27 -8.54
C GLU A 31 32.78 3.90 -7.82
N GLY A 32 31.56 3.37 -7.79
CA GLY A 32 31.27 2.02 -7.32
C GLY A 32 31.60 1.83 -5.84
N ALA A 33 32.26 0.72 -5.52
CA ALA A 33 32.60 0.36 -4.14
C ALA A 33 33.44 1.43 -3.40
N ALA A 34 34.22 2.23 -4.13
CA ALA A 34 35.02 3.31 -3.55
C ALA A 34 34.17 4.42 -2.91
N SER A 35 32.91 4.58 -3.35
CA SER A 35 31.97 5.58 -2.80
C SER A 35 31.30 5.15 -1.50
N ILE A 36 31.25 3.85 -1.20
CA ILE A 36 30.47 3.29 -0.09
C ILE A 36 30.85 3.90 1.27
N PRO A 37 32.13 4.13 1.60
CA PRO A 37 32.50 4.80 2.86
C PRO A 37 31.87 6.19 3.01
N ALA A 38 31.81 6.98 1.93
CA ALA A 38 31.22 8.32 1.96
C ALA A 38 29.70 8.28 2.07
N ILE A 39 29.06 7.30 1.42
CA ILE A 39 27.61 7.05 1.58
C ILE A 39 27.31 6.65 3.03
N ARG A 40 28.10 5.73 3.60
CA ARG A 40 27.98 5.30 4.99
C ARG A 40 28.10 6.47 5.96
N GLU A 41 29.12 7.31 5.80
CA GLU A 41 29.35 8.46 6.66
C GLU A 41 28.12 9.39 6.70
N PHE A 42 27.47 9.62 5.56
CA PHE A 42 26.24 10.41 5.53
C PHE A 42 25.05 9.68 6.16
N LEU A 43 24.84 8.40 5.84
CA LEU A 43 23.71 7.64 6.38
C LEU A 43 23.79 7.50 7.91
N ASP A 44 24.99 7.39 8.46
CA ASP A 44 25.27 7.29 9.90
C ASP A 44 24.94 8.62 10.65
N GLN A 45 24.81 9.75 9.96
CA GLN A 45 24.38 11.02 10.58
C GLN A 45 22.88 11.02 10.91
N ASN A 46 22.10 10.12 10.30
CA ASN A 46 20.65 10.01 10.49
C ASN A 46 19.90 11.35 10.27
N VAL A 47 20.40 12.17 9.35
CA VAL A 47 19.77 13.39 8.88
C VAL A 47 19.33 13.19 7.44
N ASP A 48 18.15 13.69 7.09
CA ASP A 48 17.66 13.68 5.72
C ASP A 48 17.33 15.08 5.22
N LEU A 49 17.49 15.26 3.91
CA LEU A 49 16.98 16.43 3.20
C LEU A 49 15.82 15.95 2.32
N VAL A 50 14.61 16.16 2.81
CA VAL A 50 13.36 15.78 2.13
C VAL A 50 12.99 16.82 1.09
N PHE A 51 12.59 16.35 -0.08
CA PHE A 51 12.26 17.16 -1.25
C PHE A 51 10.74 17.31 -1.47
N ASP A 52 9.92 16.58 -0.70
CA ASP A 52 8.47 16.64 -0.79
C ASP A 52 7.95 18.08 -0.60
N GLY A 53 7.15 18.56 -1.55
CA GLY A 53 6.56 19.91 -1.52
C GLY A 53 7.50 21.05 -1.91
N VAL A 54 8.76 20.75 -2.27
CA VAL A 54 9.71 21.76 -2.77
C VAL A 54 9.48 21.98 -4.27
N PRO A 55 9.17 23.21 -4.72
CA PRO A 55 8.97 23.49 -6.15
C PRO A 55 10.20 23.12 -6.99
N GLY A 56 10.01 22.40 -8.09
CA GLY A 56 11.09 22.00 -9.01
C GLY A 56 11.85 20.73 -8.58
N ALA A 57 11.59 20.22 -7.38
CA ALA A 57 12.33 19.08 -6.84
C ALA A 57 11.97 17.73 -7.50
N GLU A 58 10.87 17.65 -8.23
CA GLU A 58 10.55 16.51 -9.10
C GLU A 58 11.66 16.22 -10.11
N GLN A 59 12.43 17.25 -10.50
CA GLN A 59 13.57 17.10 -11.39
C GLN A 59 14.69 16.28 -10.75
N LEU A 60 14.80 16.24 -9.42
CA LEU A 60 15.84 15.45 -8.75
C LEU A 60 15.65 13.95 -8.97
N GLY A 61 14.44 13.48 -9.28
CA GLY A 61 14.17 12.05 -9.50
C GLY A 61 14.20 11.20 -8.22
N ALA A 62 14.31 11.85 -7.05
CA ALA A 62 14.21 11.22 -5.74
C ALA A 62 13.38 12.12 -4.81
N ARG A 63 12.84 11.55 -3.72
CA ARG A 63 12.06 12.30 -2.71
C ARG A 63 12.88 12.78 -1.53
N SER A 64 14.10 12.26 -1.37
CA SER A 64 15.07 12.77 -0.41
C SER A 64 16.48 12.32 -0.77
N VAL A 65 17.50 12.90 -0.11
CA VAL A 65 18.89 12.49 -0.29
C VAL A 65 19.09 11.05 0.18
N ARG A 66 18.55 10.66 1.34
CA ARG A 66 18.73 9.29 1.86
C ARG A 66 18.13 8.23 0.92
N LEU A 67 16.93 8.48 0.40
CA LEU A 67 16.30 7.55 -0.56
C LEU A 67 17.12 7.45 -1.86
N ALA A 68 17.65 8.57 -2.38
CA ALA A 68 18.55 8.56 -3.54
C ALA A 68 19.82 7.75 -3.29
N LEU A 69 20.37 7.82 -2.08
CA LEU A 69 21.55 7.03 -1.71
C LEU A 69 21.25 5.54 -1.57
N PHE A 70 20.05 5.13 -1.19
CA PHE A 70 19.64 3.72 -1.20
C PHE A 70 19.52 3.18 -2.63
N ASP A 71 18.97 3.96 -3.55
CA ASP A 71 18.95 3.62 -4.97
C ASP A 71 20.38 3.59 -5.56
N ALA A 72 21.28 4.46 -5.09
CA ALA A 72 22.69 4.39 -5.46
C ALA A 72 23.38 3.13 -4.93
N LEU A 73 23.09 2.69 -3.70
CA LEU A 73 23.59 1.41 -3.16
C LEU A 73 23.12 0.22 -4.00
N ALA A 74 21.86 0.23 -4.45
CA ALA A 74 21.33 -0.80 -5.33
C ALA A 74 22.09 -0.87 -6.66
N GLN A 75 22.41 0.29 -7.25
CA GLN A 75 23.13 0.38 -8.52
C GLN A 75 24.63 0.04 -8.39
N ILE A 76 25.27 0.40 -7.27
CA ILE A 76 26.65 0.04 -6.99
C ILE A 76 26.76 -1.48 -6.77
N GLY A 77 25.85 -2.06 -5.98
CA GLY A 77 25.81 -3.47 -5.66
C GLY A 77 27.05 -3.96 -4.87
N GLY A 78 27.19 -5.29 -4.80
CA GLY A 78 28.31 -5.94 -4.11
C GLY A 78 28.17 -6.03 -2.59
N PRO A 79 29.06 -6.82 -1.93
CA PRO A 79 28.92 -7.18 -0.51
C PRO A 79 28.89 -5.98 0.43
N GLU A 80 29.67 -4.94 0.15
CA GLU A 80 29.75 -3.74 0.99
C GLU A 80 28.48 -2.88 0.89
N ALA A 81 27.85 -2.81 -0.28
CA ALA A 81 26.60 -2.06 -0.47
C ALA A 81 25.43 -2.79 0.19
N ILE A 82 25.37 -4.12 0.03
CA ILE A 82 24.41 -5.00 0.71
C ILE A 82 24.56 -4.86 2.24
N SER A 83 25.79 -4.95 2.75
CA SER A 83 26.06 -4.82 4.19
C SER A 83 25.61 -3.46 4.73
N LEU A 84 25.86 -2.37 3.99
CA LEU A 84 25.41 -1.05 4.39
C LEU A 84 23.89 -0.88 4.33
N ALA A 85 23.23 -1.39 3.29
CA ALA A 85 21.78 -1.36 3.16
C ALA A 85 21.11 -2.15 4.30
N ASN A 86 21.60 -3.35 4.60
CA ASN A 86 21.08 -4.17 5.69
C ASN A 86 21.32 -3.55 7.07
N ARG A 87 22.52 -2.99 7.33
CA ARG A 87 22.78 -2.23 8.56
C ARG A 87 21.82 -1.06 8.71
N THR A 88 21.58 -0.31 7.63
CA THR A 88 20.68 0.85 7.66
C THR A 88 19.24 0.43 7.93
N LEU A 89 18.79 -0.67 7.30
CA LEU A 89 17.46 -1.25 7.52
C LEU A 89 17.22 -1.61 9.00
N GLN A 90 18.26 -2.10 9.68
CA GLN A 90 18.17 -2.52 11.08
C GLN A 90 18.13 -1.37 12.09
N ILE A 91 18.47 -0.14 11.69
CA ILE A 91 18.55 1.01 12.60
C ILE A 91 17.55 2.11 12.28
N THR A 92 16.99 2.15 11.06
CA THR A 92 15.99 3.14 10.68
C THR A 92 14.62 2.77 11.23
N ALA A 93 13.83 3.78 11.59
CA ALA A 93 12.43 3.65 11.94
C ALA A 93 11.52 4.46 10.99
N ASP A 94 12.08 4.99 9.90
CA ASP A 94 11.29 5.67 8.87
C ASP A 94 10.62 4.65 7.95
N PRO A 95 9.28 4.66 7.84
CA PRO A 95 8.55 3.71 6.99
C PRO A 95 9.05 3.65 5.54
N ARG A 96 9.34 4.81 4.93
CA ARG A 96 9.74 4.91 3.53
C ARG A 96 11.13 4.33 3.33
N GLU A 97 12.05 4.63 4.24
CA GLU A 97 13.39 4.05 4.23
C GLU A 97 13.33 2.52 4.34
N ILE A 98 12.53 1.99 5.26
CA ILE A 98 12.38 0.54 5.45
C ILE A 98 11.90 -0.12 4.15
N ALA A 99 10.88 0.43 3.49
CA ALA A 99 10.37 -0.13 2.24
C ALA A 99 11.38 -0.04 1.10
N VAL A 100 12.06 1.11 0.93
CA VAL A 100 13.07 1.26 -0.13
C VAL A 100 14.27 0.34 0.12
N LEU A 101 14.76 0.24 1.36
CA LEU A 101 15.85 -0.67 1.71
C LEU A 101 15.46 -2.14 1.54
N ALA A 102 14.24 -2.52 1.91
CA ALA A 102 13.73 -3.86 1.66
C ALA A 102 13.68 -4.18 0.16
N ARG A 103 13.20 -3.25 -0.68
CA ARG A 103 13.25 -3.39 -2.15
C ARG A 103 14.69 -3.54 -2.66
N THR A 104 15.58 -2.66 -2.21
CA THR A 104 16.98 -2.64 -2.62
C THR A 104 17.68 -3.96 -2.29
N LEU A 105 17.48 -4.47 -1.08
CA LEU A 105 18.04 -5.76 -0.66
C LEU A 105 17.42 -6.92 -1.44
N GLU A 106 16.11 -6.91 -1.70
CA GLU A 106 15.45 -7.94 -2.51
C GLU A 106 15.96 -7.95 -3.97
N GLN A 107 16.27 -6.79 -4.54
CA GLN A 107 16.86 -6.69 -5.88
C GLN A 107 18.29 -7.25 -5.94
N MET A 108 19.09 -7.00 -4.90
CA MET A 108 20.49 -7.43 -4.86
C MET A 108 20.65 -8.91 -4.45
N GLU A 109 19.86 -9.36 -3.48
CA GLU A 109 19.89 -10.71 -2.91
C GLU A 109 18.46 -11.21 -2.66
N PRO A 110 17.77 -11.70 -3.71
CA PRO A 110 16.38 -12.12 -3.62
C PRO A 110 16.13 -13.13 -2.51
N GLU A 111 15.04 -12.94 -1.76
CA GLU A 111 14.57 -13.73 -0.62
C GLU A 111 15.53 -13.79 0.60
N GLN A 112 16.80 -13.40 0.48
CA GLN A 112 17.79 -13.56 1.56
C GLN A 112 17.53 -12.65 2.76
N HIS A 113 17.00 -11.45 2.53
CA HIS A 113 16.80 -10.43 3.57
C HIS A 113 15.34 -10.29 4.04
N ARG A 114 14.48 -11.22 3.62
CA ARG A 114 13.04 -11.23 3.93
C ARG A 114 12.75 -11.05 5.43
N GLN A 115 13.44 -11.80 6.28
CA GLN A 115 13.24 -11.74 7.73
C GLN A 115 13.73 -10.43 8.35
N ALA A 116 14.80 -9.83 7.83
CA ALA A 116 15.29 -8.54 8.28
C ALA A 116 14.29 -7.42 7.94
N ALA A 117 13.73 -7.44 6.72
CA ALA A 117 12.70 -6.49 6.28
C ALA A 117 11.43 -6.60 7.15
N LEU A 118 10.93 -7.82 7.37
CA LEU A 118 9.77 -8.04 8.24
C LEU A 118 10.02 -7.56 9.68
N LYS A 119 11.20 -7.86 10.24
CA LYS A 119 11.56 -7.42 11.58
C LYS A 119 11.56 -5.89 11.69
N ALA A 120 12.24 -5.20 10.78
CA ALA A 120 12.28 -3.74 10.75
C ALA A 120 10.87 -3.14 10.61
N ALA A 121 10.04 -3.69 9.73
CA ALA A 121 8.67 -3.23 9.54
C ALA A 121 7.81 -3.40 10.80
N ARG A 122 7.92 -4.54 11.49
CA ARG A 122 7.22 -4.78 12.76
C ARG A 122 7.65 -3.83 13.87
N GLU A 123 8.95 -3.61 14.02
CA GLU A 123 9.50 -2.71 15.03
C GLU A 123 9.05 -1.26 14.79
N ALA A 124 9.12 -0.79 13.54
CA ALA A 124 8.66 0.54 13.16
C ALA A 124 7.13 0.69 13.28
N LEU A 125 6.35 -0.34 12.97
CA LEU A 125 4.90 -0.32 13.12
C LEU A 125 4.51 -0.28 14.61
N ALA A 126 5.21 -1.04 15.46
CA ALA A 126 5.02 -1.01 16.91
C ALA A 126 5.35 0.38 17.50
N LEU A 127 6.40 1.04 17.01
CA LEU A 127 6.71 2.42 17.40
C LEU A 127 5.61 3.38 16.92
N ALA A 128 5.17 3.27 15.67
CA ALA A 128 4.10 4.11 15.12
C ALA A 128 2.76 3.91 15.84
N ALA A 129 2.49 2.72 16.39
CA ALA A 129 1.27 2.45 17.14
C ALA A 129 1.14 3.29 18.41
N GLN A 130 2.25 3.82 18.94
CA GLN A 130 2.26 4.73 20.10
C GLN A 130 1.72 6.12 19.74
N ASN A 131 1.88 6.55 18.48
CA ASN A 131 1.29 7.77 17.95
C ASN A 131 0.90 7.56 16.47
N PRO A 132 -0.26 6.94 16.18
CA PRO A 132 -0.67 6.61 14.82
C PRO A 132 -0.86 7.82 13.90
N ALA A 133 -1.02 9.02 14.47
CA ALA A 133 -1.15 10.27 13.73
C ALA A 133 0.20 10.89 13.34
N ALA A 134 1.32 10.36 13.82
CA ALA A 134 2.63 10.97 13.63
C ALA A 134 3.13 10.88 12.19
N ARG A 135 2.86 9.77 11.49
CA ARG A 135 3.44 9.49 10.17
C ARG A 135 2.60 8.51 9.36
N ASN A 136 2.70 8.60 8.03
CA ASN A 136 2.14 7.60 7.13
C ASN A 136 2.93 6.28 7.25
N VAL A 137 2.23 5.17 7.47
CA VAL A 137 2.81 3.83 7.62
C VAL A 137 2.46 2.87 6.48
N SER A 138 1.85 3.32 5.37
CA SER A 138 1.60 2.46 4.21
C SER A 138 2.83 1.66 3.76
N PRO A 139 4.06 2.23 3.75
CA PRO A 139 5.23 1.47 3.32
C PRO A 139 5.52 0.25 4.21
N LEU A 140 5.19 0.31 5.51
CA LEU A 140 5.36 -0.83 6.42
C LEU A 140 4.36 -1.95 6.08
N PHE A 141 3.11 -1.59 5.76
CA PHE A 141 2.10 -2.55 5.35
C PHE A 141 2.46 -3.22 4.02
N GLU A 142 3.07 -2.48 3.07
CA GLU A 142 3.60 -3.05 1.83
C GLU A 142 4.69 -4.10 2.13
N VAL A 143 5.63 -3.79 3.03
CA VAL A 143 6.68 -4.74 3.45
C VAL A 143 6.09 -6.00 4.05
N LEU A 144 5.11 -5.85 4.94
CA LEU A 144 4.39 -7.00 5.52
C LEU A 144 3.68 -7.83 4.45
N GLN A 145 3.04 -7.22 3.45
CA GLN A 145 2.38 -7.95 2.36
C GLN A 145 3.38 -8.72 1.51
N LYS A 146 4.39 -8.01 1.00
CA LYS A 146 5.36 -8.54 0.04
C LYS A 146 6.18 -9.67 0.62
N PHE A 147 6.68 -9.47 1.84
CA PHE A 147 7.62 -10.37 2.49
C PHE A 147 6.96 -11.27 3.52
N GLY A 148 5.70 -11.06 3.88
CA GLY A 148 5.05 -11.79 4.96
C GLY A 148 4.34 -13.06 4.53
N GLY A 149 3.71 -13.04 3.35
CA GLY A 149 2.82 -14.12 2.93
C GLY A 149 1.65 -14.32 3.91
N ALA A 150 1.20 -15.56 4.09
CA ALA A 150 0.07 -15.85 4.98
C ALA A 150 0.37 -15.62 6.47
N GLU A 151 1.64 -15.66 6.88
CA GLU A 151 2.05 -15.62 8.30
C GLU A 151 1.73 -14.28 8.97
N VAL A 152 1.57 -13.21 8.20
CA VAL A 152 1.31 -11.87 8.72
C VAL A 152 -0.17 -11.55 8.90
N ALA A 153 -1.07 -12.47 8.55
CA ALA A 153 -2.52 -12.21 8.61
C ALA A 153 -2.99 -11.85 10.03
N ALA A 154 -2.48 -12.53 11.06
CA ALA A 154 -2.87 -12.26 12.44
C ALA A 154 -2.37 -10.88 12.94
N GLU A 155 -1.15 -10.48 12.58
CA GLU A 155 -0.62 -9.17 12.97
C GLU A 155 -1.32 -8.03 12.22
N LEU A 156 -1.65 -8.23 10.94
CA LEU A 156 -2.45 -7.28 10.16
C LEU A 156 -3.87 -7.16 10.73
N GLU A 157 -4.49 -8.26 11.14
CA GLU A 157 -5.79 -8.22 11.82
C GLU A 157 -5.75 -7.35 13.08
N GLN A 158 -4.73 -7.53 13.93
CA GLN A 158 -4.55 -6.72 15.13
C GLN A 158 -4.30 -5.24 14.79
N ALA A 159 -3.52 -4.96 13.75
CA ALA A 159 -3.21 -3.61 13.29
C ALA A 159 -4.46 -2.83 12.83
N ALA A 160 -5.53 -3.51 12.43
CA ALA A 160 -6.80 -2.89 12.03
C ALA A 160 -7.46 -2.06 13.14
N THR A 161 -7.10 -2.29 14.41
CA THR A 161 -7.54 -1.48 15.56
C THR A 161 -6.95 -0.06 15.57
N LYS A 162 -5.84 0.15 14.86
CA LYS A 162 -5.12 1.43 14.77
C LYS A 162 -5.18 2.03 13.36
N TRP A 163 -5.03 1.18 12.34
CA TRP A 163 -5.05 1.54 10.92
C TRP A 163 -6.15 0.78 10.20
N ASN A 164 -7.36 1.28 10.38
CA ASN A 164 -8.61 0.68 9.97
C ASN A 164 -8.85 0.62 8.45
N TYR A 165 -7.98 1.23 7.63
CA TYR A 165 -8.04 1.14 6.16
C TYR A 165 -6.86 0.36 5.60
N TYR A 166 -5.64 0.67 6.05
CA TYR A 166 -4.43 0.02 5.56
C TYR A 166 -4.34 -1.45 5.91
N ALA A 167 -4.79 -1.84 7.11
CA ALA A 167 -4.71 -3.23 7.51
C ALA A 167 -5.69 -4.13 6.73
N PRO A 168 -6.97 -3.76 6.52
CA PRO A 168 -7.82 -4.52 5.59
C PRO A 168 -7.30 -4.54 4.15
N MET A 169 -6.72 -3.46 3.62
CA MET A 169 -6.08 -3.48 2.29
C MET A 169 -4.94 -4.48 2.24
N ALA A 170 -4.12 -4.50 3.30
CA ALA A 170 -3.01 -5.42 3.40
C ALA A 170 -3.46 -6.88 3.46
N LEU A 171 -4.49 -7.17 4.24
CA LEU A 171 -5.11 -8.49 4.29
C LEU A 171 -5.65 -8.90 2.93
N ALA A 172 -6.29 -7.98 2.20
CA ALA A 172 -6.84 -8.26 0.89
C ALA A 172 -5.76 -8.56 -0.16
N ALA A 173 -4.60 -7.91 -0.04
CA ALA A 173 -3.47 -8.10 -0.92
C ALA A 173 -2.62 -9.35 -0.59
N LEU A 174 -2.91 -10.08 0.48
CA LEU A 174 -2.16 -11.31 0.80
C LEU A 174 -2.38 -12.38 -0.27
N PRO A 175 -1.32 -13.14 -0.63
CA PRO A 175 -1.39 -14.13 -1.70
C PRO A 175 -2.37 -15.25 -1.36
N ASN A 176 -2.97 -15.83 -2.41
CA ASN A 176 -3.90 -16.97 -2.32
C ASN A 176 -5.09 -16.74 -1.37
N GLY A 177 -5.51 -15.49 -1.19
CA GLY A 177 -6.64 -15.15 -0.32
C GLY A 177 -6.36 -15.36 1.18
N ALA A 178 -5.09 -15.43 1.60
CA ALA A 178 -4.73 -15.76 2.99
C ALA A 178 -5.32 -14.79 4.03
N GLY A 179 -5.64 -13.55 3.65
CA GLY A 179 -6.28 -12.58 4.55
C GLY A 179 -7.81 -12.67 4.66
N ILE A 180 -8.49 -13.49 3.85
CA ILE A 180 -9.97 -13.57 3.82
C ILE A 180 -10.55 -13.95 5.19
N SER A 181 -9.92 -14.89 5.89
CA SER A 181 -10.36 -15.31 7.23
C SER A 181 -10.30 -14.17 8.25
N ALA A 182 -9.22 -13.38 8.22
CA ALA A 182 -9.04 -12.21 9.08
C ALA A 182 -10.03 -11.08 8.71
N LEU A 183 -10.19 -10.78 7.42
CA LEU A 183 -11.20 -9.83 6.94
C LEU A 183 -12.60 -10.22 7.39
N THR A 184 -12.93 -11.51 7.35
CA THR A 184 -14.21 -12.04 7.81
C THR A 184 -14.43 -11.78 9.31
N ARG A 185 -13.42 -12.01 10.15
CA ARG A 185 -13.49 -11.71 11.60
C ARG A 185 -13.63 -10.21 11.88
N ILE A 186 -12.87 -9.37 11.17
CA ILE A 186 -12.98 -7.91 11.27
C ILE A 186 -14.39 -7.44 10.87
N ALA A 187 -14.94 -8.00 9.80
CA ALA A 187 -16.29 -7.69 9.31
C ALA A 187 -17.39 -8.14 10.29
N GLN A 188 -17.25 -9.34 10.88
CA GLN A 188 -18.14 -9.87 11.91
C GLN A 188 -18.20 -8.97 13.15
N ASN A 189 -17.11 -8.24 13.43
CA ASN A 189 -17.04 -7.30 14.53
C ASN A 189 -17.43 -7.96 15.86
N VAL A 190 -16.73 -9.06 16.19
CA VAL A 190 -17.03 -9.89 17.36
C VAL A 190 -16.94 -9.08 18.67
N ASP A 191 -16.15 -8.00 18.66
CA ASP A 191 -15.96 -7.07 19.79
C ASP A 191 -17.09 -6.02 19.92
N GLY A 192 -18.11 -6.07 19.05
CA GLY A 192 -19.35 -5.29 19.18
C GLY A 192 -19.29 -3.83 18.72
N ARG A 193 -18.16 -3.33 18.20
CA ARG A 193 -17.99 -1.95 17.69
C ARG A 193 -17.95 -1.90 16.17
N PHE A 194 -19.11 -1.80 15.52
CA PHE A 194 -19.18 -1.82 14.05
C PHE A 194 -18.63 -0.51 13.50
N GLY A 195 -17.32 -0.52 13.25
CA GLY A 195 -16.53 0.67 12.99
C GLY A 195 -16.17 0.83 11.52
N ALA A 196 -15.25 1.75 11.27
CA ALA A 196 -14.72 1.94 9.92
C ALA A 196 -13.94 0.71 9.41
N SER A 197 -13.23 -0.02 10.29
CA SER A 197 -12.51 -1.26 9.92
C SER A 197 -13.46 -2.35 9.45
N SER A 198 -14.55 -2.62 10.17
CA SER A 198 -15.54 -3.64 9.80
C SER A 198 -16.24 -3.31 8.47
N ARG A 199 -16.62 -2.04 8.28
CA ARG A 199 -17.19 -1.58 6.99
C ARG A 199 -16.22 -1.73 5.85
N PHE A 200 -14.96 -1.39 6.07
CA PHE A 200 -13.94 -1.46 5.03
C PHE A 200 -13.51 -2.91 4.75
N ALA A 201 -13.51 -3.79 5.75
CA ALA A 201 -13.29 -5.23 5.56
C ALA A 201 -14.39 -5.87 4.71
N LEU A 202 -15.67 -5.48 4.87
CA LEU A 202 -16.75 -5.90 3.98
C LEU A 202 -16.50 -5.43 2.53
N GLN A 203 -16.02 -4.20 2.36
CA GLN A 203 -15.65 -3.70 1.03
C GLN A 203 -14.50 -4.51 0.41
N MET A 204 -13.47 -4.86 1.19
CA MET A 204 -12.37 -5.70 0.72
C MET A 204 -12.83 -7.13 0.38
N LEU A 205 -13.71 -7.73 1.17
CA LEU A 205 -14.31 -9.03 0.84
C LEU A 205 -15.10 -8.95 -0.49
N ALA A 206 -15.79 -7.84 -0.75
CA ALA A 206 -16.50 -7.62 -2.01
C ALA A 206 -15.58 -7.45 -3.21
N GLU A 207 -14.42 -6.81 -3.03
CA GLU A 207 -13.39 -6.68 -4.05
C GLU A 207 -12.75 -8.05 -4.39
N LEU A 208 -12.57 -8.92 -3.39
CA LEU A 208 -11.96 -10.25 -3.55
C LEU A 208 -12.92 -11.32 -4.09
N ALA A 209 -14.22 -11.17 -3.85
CA ALA A 209 -15.23 -12.17 -4.16
C ALA A 209 -15.24 -12.72 -5.60
N PRO A 210 -14.90 -11.94 -6.66
CA PRO A 210 -14.81 -12.46 -8.02
C PRO A 210 -13.69 -13.49 -8.22
N GLN A 211 -12.65 -13.42 -7.41
CA GLN A 211 -11.47 -14.29 -7.48
C GLN A 211 -11.53 -15.41 -6.44
N TYR A 212 -12.12 -15.15 -5.26
CA TYR A 212 -12.12 -16.06 -4.13
C TYR A 212 -13.55 -16.37 -3.65
N PRO A 213 -14.07 -17.59 -3.91
CA PRO A 213 -15.40 -18.01 -3.46
C PRO A 213 -15.62 -17.88 -1.95
N GLU A 214 -14.58 -18.06 -1.14
CA GLU A 214 -14.63 -17.92 0.32
C GLU A 214 -14.97 -16.48 0.74
N ALA A 215 -14.49 -15.48 0.01
CA ALA A 215 -14.82 -14.08 0.26
C ALA A 215 -16.30 -13.78 -0.12
N ALA A 216 -16.78 -14.35 -1.22
CA ALA A 216 -18.19 -14.28 -1.61
C ALA A 216 -19.09 -14.92 -0.54
N GLN A 217 -18.71 -16.10 -0.04
CA GLN A 217 -19.45 -16.79 1.01
C GLN A 217 -19.45 -15.98 2.32
N ALA A 218 -18.31 -15.45 2.73
CA ALA A 218 -18.20 -14.59 3.92
C ALA A 218 -19.16 -13.39 3.83
N LEU A 219 -19.25 -12.74 2.66
CA LEU A 219 -20.21 -11.66 2.43
C LEU A 219 -21.66 -12.11 2.56
N VAL A 220 -22.03 -13.22 1.92
CA VAL A 220 -23.39 -13.76 2.00
C VAL A 220 -23.78 -14.01 3.46
N GLU A 221 -22.89 -14.60 4.25
CA GLU A 221 -23.11 -14.82 5.68
C GLU A 221 -23.24 -13.51 6.46
N GLN A 222 -22.43 -12.48 6.16
CA GLN A 222 -22.59 -11.17 6.80
C GLN A 222 -23.93 -10.50 6.46
N VAL A 223 -24.37 -10.58 5.20
CA VAL A 223 -25.66 -10.03 4.77
C VAL A 223 -26.84 -10.72 5.44
N LYS A 224 -26.78 -12.04 5.63
CA LYS A 224 -27.82 -12.82 6.34
C LYS A 224 -28.03 -12.36 7.78
N THR A 225 -27.01 -11.80 8.44
CA THR A 225 -27.16 -11.29 9.80
C THR A 225 -28.04 -10.03 9.87
N GLN A 226 -28.30 -9.35 8.74
CA GLN A 226 -29.09 -8.13 8.62
C GLN A 226 -28.61 -6.95 9.49
N ARG A 227 -27.33 -6.91 9.86
CA ARG A 227 -26.74 -5.87 10.73
C ARG A 227 -25.89 -4.83 10.00
N LEU A 228 -25.96 -4.79 8.66
CA LEU A 228 -25.12 -3.90 7.87
C LEU A 228 -25.71 -2.48 7.85
N SER A 229 -24.89 -1.48 8.20
CA SER A 229 -25.24 -0.07 8.06
C SER A 229 -25.31 0.36 6.58
N ASP A 230 -26.03 1.44 6.26
CA ASP A 230 -26.07 2.03 4.92
C ASP A 230 -24.68 2.36 4.36
N LEU A 231 -23.76 2.83 5.21
CA LEU A 231 -22.38 3.11 4.80
C LEU A 231 -21.59 1.85 4.44
N ALA A 232 -21.94 0.69 5.00
CA ALA A 232 -21.34 -0.58 4.61
C ALA A 232 -21.85 -0.99 3.23
N TRP A 233 -23.15 -0.80 2.98
CA TRP A 233 -23.74 -1.05 1.67
C TRP A 233 -23.13 -0.21 0.57
N TYR A 234 -22.83 1.07 0.83
CA TYR A 234 -22.13 1.92 -0.13
C TYR A 234 -20.77 1.33 -0.53
N GLY A 235 -19.95 0.90 0.44
CA GLY A 235 -18.65 0.29 0.19
C GLY A 235 -18.76 -1.03 -0.58
N ILE A 236 -19.67 -1.91 -0.17
CA ILE A 236 -19.96 -3.18 -0.85
C ILE A 236 -20.39 -2.91 -2.29
N ALA A 237 -21.39 -2.05 -2.51
CA ALA A 237 -21.90 -1.73 -3.84
C ALA A 237 -20.81 -1.14 -4.74
N SER A 238 -19.93 -0.28 -4.20
CA SER A 238 -18.81 0.31 -4.94
C SER A 238 -17.79 -0.75 -5.37
N ALA A 239 -17.41 -1.67 -4.48
CA ALA A 239 -16.49 -2.75 -4.81
C ALA A 239 -17.09 -3.73 -5.82
N LEU A 240 -18.36 -4.12 -5.64
CA LEU A 240 -19.07 -4.96 -6.62
C LEU A 240 -19.26 -4.26 -7.97
N ALA A 241 -19.22 -2.93 -8.02
CA ALA A 241 -19.18 -2.14 -9.26
C ALA A 241 -17.76 -2.00 -9.86
N GLY A 242 -16.76 -2.71 -9.31
CA GLY A 242 -15.39 -2.77 -9.78
C GLY A 242 -14.49 -1.65 -9.26
N THR A 243 -14.85 -1.03 -8.14
CA THR A 243 -13.92 -0.12 -7.44
C THR A 243 -12.86 -0.94 -6.70
N GLN A 244 -11.59 -0.69 -6.98
CA GLN A 244 -10.45 -1.29 -6.29
C GLN A 244 -9.72 -0.24 -5.44
N MET A 245 -9.23 -0.64 -4.26
CA MET A 245 -8.53 0.23 -3.32
C MET A 245 -7.02 -0.04 -3.32
N VAL A 246 -6.21 1.01 -3.39
CA VAL A 246 -4.74 0.90 -3.35
C VAL A 246 -4.12 2.01 -2.51
N TYR A 247 -2.91 1.82 -1.99
CA TYR A 247 -2.21 2.88 -1.29
C TYR A 247 -1.96 4.08 -2.21
N SER A 248 -1.99 5.30 -1.67
CA SER A 248 -1.72 6.51 -2.49
C SER A 248 -0.29 6.57 -2.98
N GLU A 249 0.63 5.98 -2.22
CA GLU A 249 2.05 5.89 -2.51
C GLU A 249 2.47 4.44 -2.32
N THR A 250 3.26 3.91 -3.24
CA THR A 250 3.83 2.56 -3.16
C THR A 250 5.34 2.62 -3.41
N TYR A 251 6.06 1.74 -2.73
CA TYR A 251 7.52 1.70 -2.75
C TYR A 251 8.07 0.36 -3.23
N LEU A 252 7.36 -0.74 -2.96
CA LEU A 252 7.81 -2.09 -3.30
C LEU A 252 7.34 -2.55 -4.67
N ASP A 253 6.07 -2.30 -4.98
CA ASP A 253 5.48 -2.65 -6.27
C ASP A 253 5.04 -1.38 -6.99
N THR A 254 5.18 -1.36 -8.31
CA THR A 254 4.45 -0.41 -9.14
C THR A 254 3.00 -0.88 -9.20
N VAL A 255 2.14 -0.33 -8.35
CA VAL A 255 0.71 -0.41 -8.60
C VAL A 255 0.47 0.43 -9.84
N VAL A 256 0.56 -0.21 -11.01
CA VAL A 256 0.18 0.40 -12.28
C VAL A 256 -1.34 0.45 -12.23
N PRO A 257 -1.95 1.65 -12.09
CA PRO A 257 -3.40 1.74 -12.24
C PRO A 257 -3.75 1.12 -13.59
N PRO A 258 -4.79 0.27 -13.69
CA PRO A 258 -5.13 -0.35 -14.96
C PRO A 258 -5.22 0.71 -16.06
N PRO A 259 -4.80 0.44 -17.31
CA PRO A 259 -4.64 1.46 -18.36
C PRO A 259 -5.86 2.36 -18.66
N ASN A 260 -7.05 2.02 -18.15
CA ASN A 260 -8.30 2.78 -18.28
C ASN A 260 -8.97 3.06 -16.93
N ALA A 261 -8.19 3.07 -15.85
CA ALA A 261 -8.63 3.50 -14.54
C ALA A 261 -9.00 4.99 -14.60
N ILE A 262 -10.29 5.26 -14.77
CA ILE A 262 -10.83 6.62 -14.73
C ILE A 262 -11.06 7.05 -13.28
N ASP A 263 -10.89 8.36 -13.04
CA ASP A 263 -11.26 9.05 -11.79
C ASP A 263 -10.60 8.48 -10.51
N PRO A 264 -9.26 8.60 -10.34
CA PRO A 264 -8.64 8.28 -9.06
C PRO A 264 -9.17 9.20 -7.96
N LYS A 265 -10.13 8.69 -7.19
CA LYS A 265 -10.54 9.37 -5.96
C LYS A 265 -9.45 9.15 -4.92
N SER A 266 -8.94 10.24 -4.38
CA SER A 266 -7.96 10.23 -3.30
C SER A 266 -8.68 10.42 -1.97
N TYR A 267 -8.32 9.61 -0.99
CA TYR A 267 -8.87 9.66 0.36
C TYR A 267 -7.74 10.02 1.32
N SER A 268 -8.04 10.92 2.24
CA SER A 268 -7.14 11.35 3.31
C SER A 268 -7.85 11.16 4.64
N ILE A 269 -7.22 10.42 5.55
CA ILE A 269 -7.68 10.19 6.91
C ILE A 269 -6.63 10.79 7.86
N PRO A 270 -6.69 12.10 8.16
CA PRO A 270 -5.65 12.78 8.90
C PRO A 270 -5.46 12.26 10.33
N SER A 271 -6.49 11.67 10.93
CA SER A 271 -6.47 11.19 12.32
C SER A 271 -5.46 10.06 12.57
N ASN A 272 -5.03 9.35 11.53
CA ASN A 272 -4.00 8.32 11.60
C ASN A 272 -3.18 8.20 10.31
N GLN A 273 -3.05 9.32 9.59
CA GLN A 273 -2.19 9.50 8.41
C GLN A 273 -2.36 8.40 7.35
N GLN A 274 -3.59 7.98 7.10
CA GLN A 274 -3.90 7.00 6.05
C GLN A 274 -4.36 7.71 4.77
N TYR A 275 -3.66 7.44 3.69
CA TYR A 275 -3.90 7.92 2.34
C TYR A 275 -4.01 6.73 1.38
N TYR A 276 -5.13 6.64 0.68
CA TYR A 276 -5.36 5.63 -0.34
C TYR A 276 -6.10 6.22 -1.54
N ARG A 277 -6.07 5.50 -2.65
CA ARG A 277 -6.77 5.84 -3.89
C ARG A 277 -7.72 4.72 -4.24
N SER A 278 -8.76 5.07 -4.99
CA SER A 278 -9.64 4.08 -5.62
C SER A 278 -9.67 4.24 -7.12
N TYR A 279 -9.75 3.13 -7.84
CA TYR A 279 -9.92 3.10 -9.29
C TYR A 279 -11.12 2.24 -9.67
N ASN A 280 -11.89 2.64 -10.68
CA ASN A 280 -12.88 1.74 -11.25
C ASN A 280 -12.25 0.94 -12.39
N VAL A 281 -12.21 -0.39 -12.23
CA VAL A 281 -11.63 -1.32 -13.21
C VAL A 281 -12.69 -2.04 -14.03
N SER A 282 -13.97 -1.82 -13.71
CA SER A 282 -15.06 -2.55 -14.36
C SER A 282 -15.10 -2.32 -15.86
N LEU A 283 -14.63 -1.17 -16.36
CA LEU A 283 -14.58 -0.88 -17.81
C LEU A 283 -13.75 -1.89 -18.61
N GLN A 284 -12.83 -2.59 -17.95
CA GLN A 284 -11.98 -3.60 -18.56
C GLN A 284 -12.50 -5.03 -18.33
N TRP A 285 -13.62 -5.19 -17.63
CA TRP A 285 -14.19 -6.51 -17.39
C TRP A 285 -14.72 -7.15 -18.66
N THR A 286 -14.41 -8.45 -18.84
CA THR A 286 -15.02 -9.27 -19.88
C THR A 286 -16.51 -9.54 -19.57
N PRO A 287 -17.33 -9.92 -20.56
CA PRO A 287 -18.71 -10.32 -20.32
C PRO A 287 -18.84 -11.42 -19.24
N GLU A 288 -17.91 -12.38 -19.21
CA GLU A 288 -17.89 -13.45 -18.20
C GLU A 288 -17.61 -12.90 -16.79
N GLN A 289 -16.71 -11.92 -16.66
CA GLN A 289 -16.44 -11.27 -15.38
C GLN A 289 -17.67 -10.47 -14.90
N ILE A 290 -18.33 -9.74 -15.80
CA ILE A 290 -19.58 -9.03 -15.49
C ILE A 290 -20.67 -10.03 -15.07
N GLN A 291 -20.81 -11.16 -15.77
CA GLN A 291 -21.79 -12.18 -15.45
C GLN A 291 -21.55 -12.82 -14.07
N LYS A 292 -20.29 -13.14 -13.74
CA LYS A 292 -19.92 -13.62 -12.38
C LYS A 292 -20.27 -12.59 -11.31
N GLN A 293 -20.00 -11.31 -11.58
CA GLN A 293 -20.34 -10.22 -10.67
C GLN A 293 -21.85 -10.09 -10.45
N LEU A 294 -22.64 -10.18 -11.52
CA LEU A 294 -24.10 -10.15 -11.45
C LEU A 294 -24.66 -11.34 -10.66
N GLN A 295 -24.10 -12.54 -10.84
CA GLN A 295 -24.49 -13.72 -10.07
C GLN A 295 -24.27 -13.51 -8.57
N LEU A 296 -23.13 -12.96 -8.17
CA LEU A 296 -22.87 -12.64 -6.77
C LEU A 296 -23.84 -11.59 -6.24
N ILE A 297 -24.09 -10.52 -7.00
CA ILE A 297 -25.07 -9.49 -6.62
C ILE A 297 -26.45 -10.13 -6.41
N ASP A 298 -26.90 -10.97 -7.34
CA ASP A 298 -28.21 -11.63 -7.24
C ASP A 298 -28.29 -12.60 -6.04
N GLN A 299 -27.21 -13.30 -5.70
CA GLN A 299 -27.13 -14.09 -4.47
C GLN A 299 -27.30 -13.23 -3.21
N LEU A 300 -26.62 -12.09 -3.13
CA LEU A 300 -26.72 -11.17 -1.99
C LEU A 300 -28.13 -10.57 -1.87
N ARG A 301 -28.73 -10.19 -3.00
CA ARG A 301 -30.10 -9.64 -3.06
C ARG A 301 -31.15 -10.65 -2.62
N ALA A 302 -30.97 -11.93 -2.96
CA ALA A 302 -31.91 -12.99 -2.59
C ALA A 302 -31.95 -13.27 -1.08
N VAL A 303 -30.87 -13.00 -0.34
CA VAL A 303 -30.79 -13.30 1.10
C VAL A 303 -31.20 -12.13 2.00
N SER A 304 -31.42 -10.92 1.47
CA SER A 304 -31.81 -9.76 2.27
C SER A 304 -32.53 -8.68 1.44
N PRO A 305 -33.71 -8.20 1.87
CA PRO A 305 -34.38 -7.06 1.23
C PRO A 305 -33.54 -5.78 1.24
N ALA A 306 -32.73 -5.56 2.29
CA ALA A 306 -31.83 -4.42 2.35
C ALA A 306 -30.73 -4.51 1.27
N ALA A 307 -30.21 -5.72 1.03
CA ALA A 307 -29.28 -5.97 -0.07
C ALA A 307 -29.96 -5.77 -1.43
N ALA A 308 -31.20 -6.24 -1.59
CA ALA A 308 -32.00 -6.05 -2.78
C ALA A 308 -32.13 -4.57 -3.16
N ALA A 309 -32.46 -3.71 -2.19
CA ALA A 309 -32.57 -2.27 -2.39
C ALA A 309 -31.21 -1.61 -2.67
N ALA A 310 -30.19 -1.92 -1.85
CA ALA A 310 -28.88 -1.28 -1.93
C ALA A 310 -28.10 -1.63 -3.20
N LEU A 311 -28.26 -2.84 -3.73
CA LEU A 311 -27.46 -3.35 -4.85
C LEU A 311 -28.17 -3.24 -6.21
N GLU A 312 -29.45 -2.88 -6.25
CA GLU A 312 -30.18 -2.73 -7.53
C GLU A 312 -29.52 -1.74 -8.50
N PRO A 313 -29.06 -0.55 -8.09
CA PRO A 313 -28.41 0.38 -9.01
C PRO A 313 -27.13 -0.21 -9.63
N THR A 314 -26.29 -0.88 -8.81
CA THR A 314 -25.07 -1.53 -9.28
C THR A 314 -25.39 -2.67 -10.25
N ARG A 315 -26.40 -3.48 -9.93
CA ARG A 315 -26.85 -4.56 -10.81
C ARG A 315 -27.32 -4.03 -12.16
N ALA A 316 -28.19 -3.03 -12.16
CA ALA A 316 -28.74 -2.44 -13.37
C ALA A 316 -27.63 -1.85 -14.26
N ALA A 317 -26.66 -1.15 -13.67
CA ALA A 317 -25.53 -0.58 -14.39
C ALA A 317 -24.64 -1.65 -15.03
N LEU A 318 -24.36 -2.76 -14.34
CA LEU A 318 -23.57 -3.87 -14.89
C LEU A 318 -24.34 -4.65 -15.97
N ALA A 319 -25.63 -4.91 -15.77
CA ALA A 319 -26.47 -5.61 -16.74
C ALA A 319 -26.59 -4.83 -18.06
N ALA A 320 -26.70 -3.50 -17.99
CA ALA A 320 -26.75 -2.64 -19.18
C ALA A 320 -25.51 -2.78 -20.07
N ARG A 321 -24.35 -3.15 -19.50
CA ARG A 321 -23.10 -3.35 -20.23
C ARG A 321 -22.99 -4.70 -20.95
N LEU A 322 -23.84 -5.67 -20.61
CA LEU A 322 -23.94 -6.92 -21.36
C LEU A 322 -24.86 -6.79 -22.60
N GLY A 323 -25.69 -5.75 -22.64
CA GLY A 323 -26.59 -5.46 -23.76
C GLY A 323 -26.04 -4.47 -24.79
N GLN A 324 -24.80 -4.00 -24.60
CA GLN A 324 -24.04 -3.15 -25.52
C GLN A 324 -23.03 -4.00 -26.28
#